data_AF-K1SPI0-F1
#
_entry.id   AF-K1SPI0-F1
#
_cell.length_a   1.000
_cell.length_b   1.000
_cell.length_c   1.000
_cell.angle_alpha   90.00
_cell.angle_beta   90.00
_cell.angle_gamma   90.00
#
_symmetry.space_group_name_H-M   'P 1'
#
loop_
_entity.id
_entity.type
_entity.pdbx_description
1 polymer ?
#
loop_
_entity_poly.entity_id
_entity_poly.type
_entity_poly.pdbx_seq_one_letter_code
_entity_poly.pdbx_strand_id
1 'polypeptide(L)'
;MKIGIDIDNVISNFNDELLKEYLKHDKELRNTGIINKDVFIRYGMFDWTEKEETEFYKNSIERIAIKLKPIHRATETIKKLKEDGNEIIIISRRNNGEYNNPYKLTEEWLAKYNIVYDKLILTNAYNKEEKANVCKENNIDIMIEDSTQT
;
A
#
# COMPACT_ATOMS: atom_id res chain seq x y z
N MET A 1 20.82 4.96 10.90
CA MET A 1 20.33 3.59 10.57
C MET A 1 19.74 3.61 9.18
N LYS A 2 19.60 2.44 8.55
CA LYS A 2 18.80 2.22 7.34
C LYS A 2 17.40 1.78 7.74
N ILE A 3 16.43 2.65 7.54
CA ILE A 3 15.03 2.41 7.91
C ILE A 3 14.24 2.09 6.64
N GLY A 4 13.75 0.86 6.56
CA GLY A 4 12.77 0.44 5.56
C GLY A 4 11.36 0.87 5.97
N ILE A 5 10.58 1.42 5.04
CA ILE A 5 9.20 1.87 5.31
C ILE A 5 8.30 1.39 4.18
N ASP A 6 7.22 0.67 4.52
CA ASP A 6 6.17 0.33 3.55
C ASP A 6 5.29 1.55 3.21
N ILE A 7 4.45 1.44 2.18
CA ILE A 7 3.56 2.52 1.75
C ILE A 7 2.11 2.28 2.18
N ASP A 8 1.55 1.11 1.91
CA ASP A 8 0.12 0.87 2.02
C ASP A 8 -0.23 0.60 3.50
N ASN A 9 -1.14 1.40 4.06
CA ASN A 9 -1.47 1.44 5.49
C ASN A 9 -0.34 1.84 6.47
N VAL A 10 0.89 2.03 5.99
CA VAL A 10 2.00 2.61 6.79
C VAL A 10 2.18 4.10 6.53
N ILE A 11 2.25 4.51 5.26
CA ILE A 11 2.33 5.93 4.89
C ILE A 11 0.99 6.40 4.37
N SER A 12 0.28 5.56 3.64
CA SER A 12 -0.94 5.89 2.91
C SER A 12 -2.18 5.22 3.51
N ASN A 13 -3.35 5.83 3.36
CA ASN A 13 -4.62 5.33 3.89
C ASN A 13 -5.30 4.28 2.99
N PHE A 14 -4.54 3.27 2.55
CA PHE A 14 -4.98 2.30 1.54
C PHE A 14 -6.31 1.62 1.84
N ASN A 15 -6.44 0.97 3.01
CA ASN A 15 -7.65 0.25 3.39
C ASN A 15 -8.87 1.17 3.46
N ASP A 16 -8.69 2.42 3.92
CA ASP A 16 -9.80 3.38 4.01
C ASP A 16 -10.36 3.76 2.63
N GLU A 17 -9.48 4.04 1.66
CA GLU A 17 -9.92 4.38 0.30
C GLU A 17 -10.47 3.17 -0.44
N LEU A 18 -9.88 1.99 -0.24
CA LEU A 18 -10.41 0.75 -0.80
C LEU A 18 -11.82 0.46 -0.27
N LEU A 19 -12.05 0.64 1.05
CA LEU A 19 -13.36 0.41 1.66
C LEU A 19 -14.41 1.38 1.14
N LYS A 20 -14.04 2.65 0.96
CA LYS A 20 -14.94 3.66 0.38
C LYS A 20 -15.36 3.27 -1.04
N GLU A 21 -14.43 2.80 -1.87
CA GLU A 21 -14.76 2.38 -3.23
C GLU A 21 -15.58 1.08 -3.24
N TYR A 22 -15.30 0.14 -2.32
CA TYR A 22 -16.07 -1.09 -2.21
C TYR A 22 -17.52 -0.81 -1.79
N LEU A 23 -17.72 0.06 -0.80
CA LEU A 23 -19.05 0.48 -0.38
C LEU A 23 -19.84 1.21 -1.49
N LYS A 24 -19.16 1.94 -2.37
CA LYS A 24 -19.81 2.56 -3.53
C LYS A 24 -20.20 1.52 -4.56
N HIS A 25 -19.29 0.61 -4.89
CA HIS A 25 -19.57 -0.46 -5.84
C HIS A 25 -20.70 -1.37 -5.35
N ASP A 26 -20.73 -1.68 -4.06
CA ASP A 26 -21.77 -2.53 -3.49
C ASP A 26 -23.15 -1.91 -3.69
N LYS A 27 -23.31 -0.60 -3.46
CA LYS A 27 -24.58 0.12 -3.69
C LYS A 27 -25.12 -0.01 -5.10
N GLU A 28 -24.24 -0.15 -6.10
CA GLU A 28 -24.59 -0.30 -7.51
C GLU A 28 -24.81 -1.77 -7.92
N LEU A 29 -24.25 -2.72 -7.15
CA LEU A 29 -24.29 -4.14 -7.47
C LEU A 29 -25.43 -4.88 -6.75
N ARG A 30 -25.42 -4.91 -5.41
CA ARG A 30 -26.43 -5.63 -4.59
C ARG A 30 -26.95 -4.82 -3.40
N ASN A 31 -26.21 -3.80 -2.98
CA ASN A 31 -26.49 -2.95 -1.81
C ASN A 31 -26.69 -3.77 -0.53
N THR A 32 -25.86 -4.80 -0.34
CA THR A 32 -25.90 -5.69 0.83
C THR A 32 -25.17 -5.12 2.03
N GLY A 33 -24.28 -4.15 1.80
CA GLY A 33 -23.35 -3.64 2.79
C GLY A 33 -22.26 -4.66 3.15
N ILE A 34 -21.59 -4.42 4.28
CA ILE A 34 -20.57 -5.31 4.81
C ILE A 34 -21.27 -6.49 5.48
N ILE A 35 -21.08 -7.70 4.94
CA ILE A 35 -21.65 -8.94 5.48
C ILE A 35 -20.72 -9.64 6.47
N ASN A 36 -19.42 -9.37 6.40
CA ASN A 36 -18.42 -9.94 7.31
C ASN A 36 -17.32 -8.92 7.62
N LYS A 37 -17.17 -8.55 8.90
CA LYS A 37 -16.16 -7.57 9.36
C LYS A 37 -14.85 -8.21 9.84
N ASP A 38 -14.82 -9.53 9.99
CA ASP A 38 -13.70 -10.26 10.58
C ASP A 38 -12.68 -10.75 9.53
N VAL A 39 -12.90 -10.40 8.26
CA VAL A 39 -12.03 -10.74 7.14
C VAL A 39 -11.28 -9.51 6.63
N PHE A 40 -10.15 -9.75 5.97
CA PHE A 40 -9.49 -8.71 5.22
C PHE A 40 -10.39 -8.21 4.09
N ILE A 41 -10.30 -6.92 3.78
CA ILE A 41 -11.22 -6.16 2.92
C ILE A 41 -11.48 -6.75 1.52
N ARG A 42 -10.58 -7.61 1.02
CA ARG A 42 -10.64 -8.19 -0.33
C ARG A 42 -11.79 -9.20 -0.44
N TYR A 43 -11.63 -10.39 0.15
CA TYR A 43 -12.53 -11.51 -0.10
C TYR A 43 -13.45 -11.80 1.08
N GLY A 44 -14.74 -11.96 0.81
CA GLY A 44 -15.76 -12.36 1.78
C GLY A 44 -16.30 -11.23 2.66
N MET A 45 -15.80 -9.99 2.55
CA MET A 45 -16.33 -8.84 3.29
C MET A 45 -17.71 -8.40 2.79
N PHE A 46 -17.94 -8.54 1.49
CA PHE A 46 -19.18 -8.21 0.78
C PHE A 46 -19.79 -9.48 0.18
N ASP A 47 -21.10 -9.45 -0.14
CA ASP A 47 -21.80 -10.55 -0.82
C ASP A 47 -21.44 -10.61 -2.32
N TRP A 48 -20.15 -10.68 -2.62
CA TRP A 48 -19.59 -10.72 -3.97
C TRP A 48 -18.87 -12.04 -4.18
N THR A 49 -18.95 -12.56 -5.40
CA THR A 49 -18.09 -13.67 -5.82
C THR A 49 -16.62 -13.21 -5.89
N GLU A 50 -15.67 -14.12 -5.72
CA GLU A 50 -14.23 -13.80 -5.88
C GLU A 50 -13.91 -13.20 -7.25
N LYS A 51 -14.66 -13.61 -8.29
CA LYS A 51 -14.52 -13.07 -9.65
C LYS A 51 -14.95 -11.61 -9.72
N GLU A 52 -16.12 -11.27 -9.18
CA GLU A 52 -16.63 -9.88 -9.14
C GLU A 52 -15.67 -8.97 -8.38
N GLU A 53 -15.21 -9.42 -7.22
CA GLU A 53 -14.21 -8.72 -6.41
C GLU A 53 -12.92 -8.48 -7.20
N THR A 54 -12.38 -9.53 -7.82
CA THR A 54 -11.09 -9.47 -8.52
C THR A 54 -11.17 -8.57 -9.74
N GLU A 55 -12.27 -8.65 -10.51
CA GLU A 55 -12.52 -7.77 -11.66
C GLU A 55 -12.65 -6.32 -11.22
N PHE A 56 -13.45 -6.04 -10.18
CA PHE A 56 -13.56 -4.68 -9.65
C PHE A 56 -12.21 -4.17 -9.15
N TYR A 57 -11.50 -4.94 -8.33
CA TYR A 57 -10.22 -4.56 -7.76
C TYR A 57 -9.19 -4.21 -8.84
N LYS A 58 -8.98 -5.10 -9.83
CA LYS A 58 -8.01 -4.88 -10.92
C LYS A 58 -8.33 -3.65 -11.76
N ASN A 59 -9.61 -3.40 -12.02
CA ASN A 59 -10.06 -2.22 -12.77
C ASN A 59 -9.98 -0.92 -11.94
N SER A 60 -9.75 -1.02 -10.63
CA SER A 60 -9.86 0.08 -9.68
C SER A 60 -8.58 0.47 -8.97
N ILE A 61 -7.68 -0.47 -8.79
CA ILE A 61 -6.54 -0.32 -7.89
C ILE A 61 -5.62 0.84 -8.29
N GLU A 62 -5.36 1.03 -9.58
CA GLU A 62 -4.53 2.15 -10.07
C GLU A 62 -5.18 3.51 -9.78
N ARG A 63 -6.49 3.67 -10.06
CA ARG A 63 -7.19 4.94 -9.76
C ARG A 63 -7.32 5.20 -8.27
N ILE A 64 -7.36 4.15 -7.44
CA ILE A 64 -7.36 4.24 -5.98
C ILE A 64 -6.00 4.71 -5.50
N ALA A 65 -4.92 4.08 -5.96
CA ALA A 65 -3.54 4.39 -5.56
C ALA A 65 -3.19 5.88 -5.79
N ILE A 66 -3.65 6.47 -6.90
CA ILE A 66 -3.46 7.89 -7.21
C ILE A 66 -4.17 8.82 -6.20
N LYS A 67 -5.30 8.38 -5.63
CA LYS A 67 -6.14 9.16 -4.71
C LYS A 67 -5.77 9.00 -3.24
N LEU A 68 -4.93 8.03 -2.91
CA LEU A 68 -4.48 7.81 -1.55
C LEU A 68 -3.90 9.09 -0.94
N LYS A 69 -4.07 9.23 0.37
CA LYS A 69 -3.58 10.32 1.18
C LYS A 69 -2.63 9.78 2.24
N PRO A 70 -1.61 10.56 2.64
CA PRO A 70 -0.80 10.19 3.78
C PRO A 70 -1.64 10.05 5.05
N ILE A 71 -1.38 9.03 5.86
CA ILE A 71 -1.94 8.93 7.20
C ILE A 71 -1.37 10.04 8.09
N HIS A 72 -2.07 10.34 9.18
CA HIS A 72 -1.73 11.46 10.05
C HIS A 72 -0.26 11.40 10.49
N ARG A 73 0.48 12.51 10.23
CA ARG A 73 1.90 12.72 10.56
C ARG A 73 2.91 11.78 9.89
N ALA A 74 2.52 10.95 8.93
CA ALA A 74 3.47 10.07 8.23
C ALA A 74 4.61 10.88 7.57
N THR A 75 4.25 11.88 6.77
CA THR A 75 5.23 12.75 6.08
C THR A 75 6.15 13.48 7.06
N GLU A 76 5.59 14.08 8.13
CA GLU A 76 6.36 14.78 9.17
C GLU A 76 7.33 13.85 9.90
N THR A 77 6.86 12.65 10.25
CA THR A 77 7.65 11.65 10.96
C THR A 77 8.81 11.15 10.11
N ILE A 78 8.57 10.84 8.84
CA ILE A 78 9.62 10.40 7.91
C ILE A 78 10.65 11.52 7.71
N LYS A 79 10.20 12.76 7.56
CA LYS A 79 11.09 13.91 7.46
C LYS A 79 11.98 14.05 8.69
N LYS A 80 11.41 13.92 9.89
CA LYS A 80 12.18 13.97 11.14
C LYS A 80 13.19 12.82 11.23
N LEU A 81 12.79 11.60 10.90
CA LEU A 81 13.71 10.45 10.87
C LEU A 81 14.89 10.71 9.92
N LYS A 82 14.64 11.35 8.77
CA LYS A 82 15.69 11.75 7.83
C LYS A 82 16.60 12.85 8.41
N GLU A 83 16.03 13.87 9.03
CA GLU A 83 16.76 14.98 9.69
C GLU A 83 17.64 14.48 10.85
N ASP A 84 17.23 13.41 11.54
CA ASP A 84 18.00 12.73 12.58
C ASP A 84 19.17 11.89 12.03
N GLY A 85 19.45 11.96 10.72
CA GLY A 85 20.62 11.33 10.09
C GLY A 85 20.41 9.88 9.64
N ASN A 86 19.16 9.43 9.52
CA ASN A 86 18.86 8.10 8.99
C ASN A 86 18.81 8.07 7.45
N GLU A 87 19.03 6.89 6.89
CA GLU A 87 18.75 6.58 5.49
C GLU A 87 17.32 6.01 5.42
N ILE A 88 16.47 6.61 4.60
CA ILE A 88 15.06 6.26 4.45
C ILE A 88 14.91 5.50 3.13
N ILE A 89 14.50 4.24 3.23
CA ILE A 89 14.33 3.35 2.09
C ILE A 89 12.86 2.95 2.02
N ILE A 90 12.17 3.37 0.97
CA ILE A 90 10.80 2.95 0.72
C ILE A 90 10.84 1.57 0.10
N ILE A 91 10.18 0.59 0.73
CA ILE A 91 10.11 -0.79 0.25
C ILE A 91 8.64 -1.20 0.23
N SER A 92 8.08 -1.44 -0.96
CA SER A 92 6.64 -1.75 -1.08
C SER A 92 6.35 -2.82 -2.14
N ARG A 93 5.30 -3.61 -1.92
CA ARG A 93 4.92 -4.75 -2.77
C ARG A 93 4.14 -4.36 -4.03
N ARG A 94 4.25 -3.10 -4.48
CA ARG A 94 3.51 -2.55 -5.63
C ARG A 94 4.02 -3.02 -6.99
N ASN A 95 5.14 -3.73 -7.10
CA ASN A 95 5.58 -4.30 -8.39
C ASN A 95 5.01 -5.71 -8.61
N ASN A 96 3.69 -5.81 -8.58
CA ASN A 96 2.93 -7.07 -8.55
C ASN A 96 2.07 -7.30 -9.80
N GLY A 97 2.14 -6.44 -10.81
CA GLY A 97 1.32 -6.53 -12.03
C GLY A 97 -0.09 -5.91 -11.89
N GLU A 98 -0.39 -5.25 -10.78
CA GLU A 98 -1.67 -4.55 -10.57
C GLU A 98 -1.66 -3.11 -11.10
N TYR A 99 -0.49 -2.57 -11.43
CA TYR A 99 -0.30 -1.21 -11.96
C TYR A 99 0.41 -1.24 -13.30
N ASN A 100 0.05 -0.32 -14.20
CA ASN A 100 0.65 -0.18 -15.52
C ASN A 100 2.13 0.25 -15.43
N ASN A 101 2.44 1.21 -14.56
CA ASN A 101 3.80 1.65 -14.29
C ASN A 101 3.96 1.93 -12.79
N PRO A 102 4.26 0.88 -11.98
CA PRO A 102 4.24 0.98 -10.52
C PRO A 102 5.29 1.95 -9.97
N TYR A 103 6.46 2.04 -10.61
CA TYR A 103 7.51 2.98 -10.22
C TYR A 103 7.07 4.43 -10.42
N LYS A 104 6.67 4.78 -11.65
CA LYS A 104 6.23 6.15 -11.97
C LYS A 104 5.05 6.58 -11.09
N LEU A 105 4.04 5.71 -10.94
CA LEU A 105 2.87 6.00 -10.10
C LEU A 105 3.29 6.27 -8.65
N THR A 106 4.20 5.47 -8.11
CA THR A 106 4.65 5.59 -6.73
C THR A 106 5.51 6.83 -6.53
N GLU A 107 6.45 7.12 -7.44
CA GLU A 107 7.29 8.31 -7.37
C GLU A 107 6.47 9.61 -7.48
N GLU A 108 5.50 9.67 -8.39
CA GLU A 108 4.59 10.81 -8.52
C GLU A 108 3.75 11.01 -7.24
N TRP A 109 3.30 9.93 -6.61
CA TRP A 109 2.57 9.99 -5.35
C TRP A 109 3.44 10.47 -4.18
N LEU A 110 4.66 9.93 -4.06
CA LEU A 110 5.63 10.34 -3.03
C LEU A 110 5.99 11.83 -3.19
N ALA A 111 6.23 12.28 -4.43
CA ALA A 111 6.52 13.68 -4.74
C ALA A 111 5.34 14.60 -4.43
N LYS A 112 4.12 14.22 -4.83
CA LYS A 112 2.88 14.99 -4.55
C LYS A 112 2.71 15.32 -3.06
N TYR A 113 3.12 14.41 -2.18
CA TYR A 113 2.99 14.60 -0.73
C TYR A 113 4.31 14.96 -0.03
N ASN A 114 5.35 15.31 -0.78
CA ASN A 114 6.67 15.70 -0.27
C ASN A 114 7.25 14.67 0.71
N ILE A 115 7.07 13.38 0.43
CA ILE A 115 7.66 12.31 1.25
C ILE A 115 9.12 12.17 0.85
N VAL A 116 10.02 12.38 1.82
CA VAL A 116 11.46 12.29 1.60
C VAL A 116 11.93 10.84 1.72
N TYR A 117 12.82 10.43 0.82
CA TYR A 117 13.43 9.10 0.81
C TYR A 117 14.75 9.14 0.04
N ASP A 118 15.64 8.19 0.33
CA ASP A 118 16.92 8.03 -0.36
C ASP A 118 16.83 6.99 -1.48
N LYS A 119 16.00 5.95 -1.29
CA LYS A 119 15.84 4.85 -2.24
C LYS A 119 14.40 4.33 -2.25
N LEU A 120 13.92 3.98 -3.45
CA LEU A 120 12.65 3.30 -3.67
C LEU A 120 12.92 1.89 -4.21
N ILE A 121 12.33 0.88 -3.59
CA ILE A 121 12.39 -0.52 -4.02
C ILE A 121 10.98 -1.07 -4.07
N LEU A 122 10.54 -1.50 -5.25
CA LEU A 122 9.24 -2.13 -5.42
C LEU A 122 9.39 -3.63 -5.68
N THR A 123 8.80 -4.44 -4.82
CA THR A 123 8.83 -5.91 -4.86
C THR A 123 7.50 -6.47 -5.34
N ASN A 124 7.45 -7.77 -5.63
CA ASN A 124 6.22 -8.44 -6.02
C ASN A 124 5.44 -8.96 -4.79
N ALA A 125 4.17 -8.57 -4.68
CA ALA A 125 3.26 -9.04 -3.62
C ALA A 125 3.06 -10.57 -3.61
N TYR A 126 3.17 -11.21 -4.77
CA TYR A 126 2.96 -12.64 -4.93
C TYR A 126 4.23 -13.46 -4.59
N ASN A 127 5.37 -12.81 -4.39
CA ASN A 127 6.59 -13.41 -3.86
C ASN A 127 6.79 -13.00 -2.41
N LYS A 128 6.33 -13.85 -1.48
CA LYS A 128 6.31 -13.52 -0.05
C LYS A 128 7.70 -13.13 0.48
N GLU A 129 8.72 -13.90 0.13
CA GLU A 129 10.08 -13.72 0.67
C GLU A 129 10.85 -12.54 0.06
N GLU A 130 10.40 -11.99 -1.08
CA GLU A 130 11.15 -10.97 -1.82
C GLU A 130 11.44 -9.73 -0.97
N LYS A 131 10.44 -9.27 -0.21
CA LYS A 131 10.59 -8.08 0.64
C LYS A 131 11.61 -8.32 1.76
N ALA A 132 11.54 -9.48 2.40
CA ALA A 132 12.51 -9.87 3.43
C ALA A 132 13.92 -10.02 2.86
N ASN A 133 14.08 -10.56 1.65
CA ASN A 133 15.37 -10.66 0.97
C ASN A 133 15.92 -9.29 0.61
N VAL A 134 15.09 -8.39 0.06
CA VAL A 134 15.46 -6.99 -0.18
C VAL A 134 15.93 -6.31 1.11
N CYS A 135 15.24 -6.53 2.25
CA CYS A 135 15.68 -5.98 3.52
C CYS A 135 17.08 -6.46 3.92
N LYS A 136 17.37 -7.77 3.76
CA LYS A 136 18.69 -8.34 4.04
C LYS A 136 19.76 -7.78 3.10
N GLU A 137 19.50 -7.78 1.79
CA GLU A 137 20.45 -7.32 0.76
C GLU A 137 20.80 -5.83 0.89
N ASN A 138 19.88 -5.02 1.40
CA ASN A 138 20.08 -3.59 1.59
C ASN A 138 20.57 -3.23 3.00
N ASN A 139 20.77 -4.23 3.88
CA ASN A 139 21.16 -4.06 5.28
C ASN A 139 20.18 -3.15 6.04
N ILE A 140 18.87 -3.39 5.88
CA ILE A 140 17.84 -2.65 6.60
C ILE A 140 17.93 -2.99 8.10
N ASP A 141 18.11 -1.98 8.94
CA ASP A 141 18.21 -2.13 10.40
C ASP A 141 16.82 -2.32 11.02
N ILE A 142 15.83 -1.56 10.53
CA ILE A 142 14.43 -1.57 11.01
C ILE A 142 13.50 -1.47 9.80
N MET A 143 12.47 -2.32 9.77
CA MET A 143 11.37 -2.23 8.81
C MET A 143 10.09 -1.78 9.52
N ILE A 144 9.44 -0.73 9.02
CA ILE A 144 8.13 -0.26 9.48
C ILE A 144 7.06 -0.78 8.51
N GLU A 145 6.21 -1.67 9.01
CA GLU A 145 5.24 -2.46 8.24
C GLU A 145 3.97 -2.65 9.08
N ASP A 146 2.79 -2.58 8.45
CA ASP A 146 1.50 -2.88 9.11
C ASP A 146 1.18 -4.39 9.07
N SER A 147 1.65 -5.07 8.04
CA SER A 147 1.45 -6.50 7.81
C SER A 147 2.41 -7.39 8.60
N THR A 148 1.88 -8.42 9.25
CA THR A 148 2.66 -9.50 9.87
C THR A 148 3.14 -10.54 8.86
N GLN A 149 2.77 -10.42 7.59
CA GLN A 149 3.14 -11.35 6.51
C GLN A 149 4.29 -10.77 5.68
N THR A 150 5.47 -10.62 6.29
CA THR A 150 6.69 -10.19 5.59
C THR A 150 7.45 -11.37 5.01
#